data_AF-A0A383A5N1-F1
#
_entry.id   AF-A0A383A5N1-F1
#
_cell.length_a   1.000
_cell.length_b   1.000
_cell.length_c   1.000
_cell.angle_alpha   90.00
_cell.angle_beta   90.00
_cell.angle_gamma   90.00
#
_symmetry.space_group_name_H-M   'P 1'
#
loop_
_entity.id
_entity.type
_entity.pdbx_description
1 polymer ?
#
loop_
_entity_poly.entity_id
_entity_poly.type
_entity_poly.pdbx_seq_one_letter_code
_entity_poly.pdbx_strand_id
1 'polypeptide(L)' 'KWDLYEEAVEEMFKRTHAPKSPWTIIEGNCKRHARIKALDVVIDAIEKKIAGKTE' A
#
# COMPACT_ATOMS: atom_id res chain seq x y z
N LYS A 1 -15.83 9.37 15.94
CA LYS A 1 -14.73 9.97 15.15
C LYS A 1 -14.42 9.16 13.89
N TRP A 2 -15.26 8.20 13.49
CA TRP A 2 -15.01 7.39 12.29
C TRP A 2 -14.93 8.27 11.04
N ASP A 3 -15.96 9.10 10.85
CA ASP A 3 -16.11 10.00 9.70
C ASP A 3 -14.91 10.95 9.53
N LEU A 4 -14.39 11.50 10.64
CA LEU A 4 -13.20 12.36 10.61
C LEU A 4 -11.94 11.63 10.13
N TYR A 5 -11.77 10.35 10.45
CA TYR A 5 -10.63 9.56 9.96
C TYR A 5 -10.82 9.13 8.51
N GLU A 6 -12.06 8.87 8.08
CA GLU A 6 -12.38 8.57 6.68
C GLU A 6 -12.02 9.76 5.79
N GLU A 7 -12.49 10.97 6.13
CA GLU A 7 -12.15 12.21 5.43
C GLU A 7 -10.62 12.44 5.38
N ALA A 8 -9.94 12.27 6.51
CA ALA A 8 -8.49 12.45 6.58
C ALA A 8 -7.71 11.43 5.73
N VAL A 9 -8.16 10.18 5.68
CA VAL A 9 -7.55 9.12 4.84
C VAL A 9 -7.76 9.42 3.36
N GLU A 10 -8.94 9.89 2.97
CA GLU A 10 -9.18 10.34 1.59
C GLU A 10 -8.27 11.50 1.18
N GLU A 11 -8.13 12.51 2.04
CA GLU A 11 -7.23 13.64 1.79
C GLU A 11 -5.77 13.17 1.67
N MET A 12 -5.34 12.27 2.55
CA MET A 12 -4.00 11.67 2.50
C MET A 12 -3.75 11.00 1.15
N PHE A 13 -4.68 10.18 0.64
CA PHE A 13 -4.53 9.54 -0.66
C PHE A 13 -4.46 10.56 -1.80
N LYS A 14 -5.37 11.55 -1.82
CA LYS A 14 -5.38 12.60 -2.85
C LYS A 14 -4.05 13.36 -2.93
N ARG A 15 -3.38 13.57 -1.78
CA ARG A 15 -2.15 14.38 -1.69
C ARG A 15 -0.86 13.60 -1.85
N THR A 16 -0.84 12.31 -1.47
CA THR A 16 0.41 11.56 -1.30
C THR A 16 0.48 10.26 -2.11
N HIS A 17 -0.61 9.83 -2.74
CA HIS A 17 -0.56 8.70 -3.67
C HIS A 17 0.02 9.16 -5.02
N ALA A 18 1.24 8.73 -5.34
CA ALA A 18 1.94 9.15 -6.56
C ALA A 18 2.54 7.95 -7.31
N PRO A 19 2.79 8.05 -8.63
CA PRO A 19 3.31 6.93 -9.43
C PRO A 19 4.65 6.34 -8.93
N LYS A 20 5.51 7.17 -8.33
CA LYS A 20 6.80 6.73 -7.77
C LYS A 20 6.70 6.19 -6.35
N SER A 21 5.59 6.44 -5.65
CA SER A 21 5.36 6.07 -4.25
C SER A 21 3.86 5.80 -4.03
N PRO A 22 3.31 4.72 -4.62
CA PRO A 22 1.90 4.43 -4.50
C PRO A 22 1.58 3.85 -3.11
N TRP A 23 0.48 4.29 -2.53
CA TRP A 23 -0.12 3.60 -1.39
C TRP A 23 -0.86 2.34 -1.82
N THR A 24 -0.82 1.29 -1.00
CA THR A 24 -1.57 0.04 -1.22
C THR A 24 -2.62 -0.16 -0.13
N ILE A 25 -3.86 -0.43 -0.52
CA ILE A 25 -4.97 -0.71 0.42
C ILE A 25 -5.02 -2.22 0.72
N ILE A 26 -5.04 -2.55 2.01
CA ILE A 26 -5.08 -3.94 2.51
C ILE A 26 -6.38 -4.16 3.28
N GLU A 27 -7.16 -5.17 2.89
CA GLU A 27 -8.42 -5.51 3.54
C GLU A 27 -8.15 -6.15 4.91
N GLY A 28 -8.31 -5.35 5.97
CA GLY A 28 -7.91 -5.71 7.34
C GLY A 28 -8.85 -6.66 8.09
N ASN A 29 -10.06 -6.94 7.59
CA ASN A 29 -11.07 -7.71 8.32
C ASN A 29 -10.61 -9.14 8.67
N CYS A 30 -9.84 -9.79 7.79
CA CYS A 30 -9.20 -11.07 8.06
C CYS A 30 -7.69 -10.87 8.30
N LYS A 31 -7.26 -10.98 9.57
CA LYS A 31 -5.85 -10.72 9.96
C LYS A 31 -4.85 -11.62 9.24
N ARG A 32 -5.17 -12.91 9.03
CA ARG A 32 -4.27 -13.85 8.33
C ARG A 32 -4.07 -13.40 6.88
N HIS A 33 -5.15 -13.06 6.19
CA HIS A 33 -5.10 -12.54 4.83
C HIS A 33 -4.32 -11.23 4.75
N ALA A 34 -4.64 -10.26 5.61
CA ALA A 34 -4.00 -8.94 5.61
C ALA A 34 -2.47 -9.04 5.79
N ARG A 35 -2.01 -9.94 6.67
CA ARG A 35 -0.57 -10.18 6.89
C ARG A 35 0.13 -10.75 5.65
N ILE A 36 -0.49 -11.74 5.00
CA ILE A 36 0.06 -12.34 3.79
C ILE A 36 0.10 -11.30 2.67
N LYS A 37 -1.01 -10.62 2.40
CA LYS A 37 -1.08 -9.58 1.36
C LYS A 37 -0.06 -8.45 1.58
N ALA A 38 0.15 -8.03 2.82
CA ALA A 38 1.15 -7.01 3.14
C ALA A 38 2.58 -7.49 2.83
N LEU A 39 2.92 -8.74 3.17
CA LEU A 39 4.23 -9.33 2.85
C LEU A 39 4.41 -9.45 1.34
N ASP A 40 3.41 -9.97 0.63
CA ASP A 40 3.44 -10.14 -0.83
C ASP A 40 3.70 -8.79 -1.51
N VAL A 41 2.97 -7.73 -1.14
CA VAL A 41 3.15 -6.38 -1.72
C VAL A 41 4.58 -5.84 -1.53
N VAL A 42 5.18 -6.07 -0.36
CA VAL A 42 6.55 -5.60 -0.08
C VAL A 42 7.57 -6.40 -0.89
N ILE A 43 7.43 -7.73 -0.94
CA ILE A 43 8.33 -8.61 -1.71
C ILE A 43 8.27 -8.21 -3.19
N ASP A 44 7.07 -8.08 -3.75
CA ASP A 44 6.83 -7.76 -5.15
C ASP A 44 7.46 -6.41 -5.55
N ALA A 45 7.39 -5.40 -4.66
CA ALA A 45 8.04 -4.10 -4.87
C ALA A 45 9.57 -4.20 -4.87
N ILE A 46 10.14 -5.01 -3.97
CA ILE A 46 11.60 -5.25 -3.90
C ILE A 46 12.06 -6.00 -5.15
N GLU A 47 11.38 -7.08 -5.53
CA GLU A 47 11.71 -7.89 -6.71
C GLU A 47 11.67 -7.05 -7.99
N LYS A 48 10.62 -6.25 -8.19
CA LYS A 48 10.53 -5.31 -9.32
C LYS A 48 11.71 -4.35 -9.37
N LYS A 49 12.15 -3.84 -8.22
CA LYS A 49 13.29 -2.91 -8.15
C LYS A 49 14.62 -3.60 -8.43
N ILE A 50 14.78 -4.86 -8.02
CA ILE A 50 15.99 -5.66 -8.29
C ILE A 50 16.03 -6.04 -9.78
N ALA A 51 14.92 -6.50 -10.35
CA ALA A 51 14.83 -6.87 -11.76
C ALA A 51 15.17 -5.67 -12.67
N GLY A 52 14.59 -4.49 -12.40
CA GLY A 52 14.88 -3.27 -13.16
C GLY A 52 16.27 -2.63 -12.91
N LYS A 53 17.12 -3.23 -12.08
CA LYS A 53 18.54 -2.83 -11.89
C LYS A 53 19.52 -3.71 -12.67
N THR A 54 19.04 -4.77 -13.30
CA THR A 54 19.88 -5.75 -14.03
C THR A 54 20.05 -5.38 -15.51
N GLU A 55 19.54 -4.21 -15.92
CA GLU A 55 19.78 -3.57 -17.22
C GLU A 55 20.71 -2.35 -17.06
#